data_AF-A0AAV0REC4-F1
#
_entry.id   AF-A0AAV0REC4-F1
#
_cell.length_a   1.000
_cell.length_b   1.000
_cell.length_c   1.000
_cell.angle_alpha   90.00
_cell.angle_beta   90.00
_cell.angle_gamma   90.00
#
_symmetry.space_group_name_H-M   'P 1'
#
loop_
_entity.id
_entity.type
_entity.pdbx_description
1 polymer ?
#
loop_
_entity_poly.entity_id
_entity_poly.type
_entity_poly.pdbx_seq_one_letter_code
_entity_poly.pdbx_strand_id
1 'polypeptide(L)'
;MKLLNIRSVGLSLSLEKGLPLGSGLGSSAASAAAAAVAVNELFGGKLDSRELVLAGLESEAKVSGYHADNIAPAIMGGFVLIRSYDPLELMRLEFPADKELLFVLVSPEFEAPTKKMRAALPLEIAMPHHVWNCSQAGALVASILGGDLAGLGKALSSDKIVEPKRAPLIPGMEGVKKAALEAGAFGCTISGAGPTAVAVVEGEERGEEVGKRMVEAFRREGNLESVAMVKRLDRIGARLVSSVAR
;
A
#
# COMPACT_ATOMS: atom_id res chain seq x y z
N MET A 1 -9.40 -13.58 -19.16
CA MET A 1 -9.76 -14.49 -20.29
C MET A 1 -9.11 -14.10 -21.61
N LYS A 2 -9.26 -12.85 -22.10
CA LYS A 2 -8.64 -12.41 -23.36
C LYS A 2 -7.13 -12.68 -23.43
N LEU A 3 -6.38 -12.30 -22.39
CA LEU A 3 -4.93 -12.55 -22.28
C LEU A 3 -4.58 -14.05 -22.30
N LEU A 4 -5.48 -14.93 -21.86
CA LEU A 4 -5.29 -16.38 -21.88
C LEU A 4 -5.68 -17.04 -23.21
N ASN A 5 -6.13 -16.25 -24.21
CA ASN A 5 -6.67 -16.74 -25.49
C ASN A 5 -7.82 -17.75 -25.33
N ILE A 6 -8.66 -17.58 -24.30
CA ILE A 6 -9.84 -18.44 -24.07
C ILE A 6 -11.09 -17.70 -24.53
N ARG A 7 -11.82 -18.29 -25.49
CA ARG A 7 -13.02 -17.70 -26.09
C ARG A 7 -14.20 -17.66 -25.12
N SER A 8 -14.49 -18.75 -24.42
CA SER A 8 -15.58 -18.84 -23.45
C SER A 8 -15.34 -20.01 -22.49
N VAL A 9 -15.64 -19.80 -21.21
CA VAL A 9 -15.60 -20.80 -20.15
C VAL A 9 -16.42 -20.31 -18.95
N GLY A 10 -17.06 -21.22 -18.22
CA GLY A 10 -17.68 -20.91 -16.93
C GLY A 10 -16.69 -21.09 -15.79
N LEU A 11 -16.66 -20.15 -14.85
CA LEU A 11 -15.82 -20.21 -13.66
C LEU A 11 -16.68 -20.01 -12.41
N SER A 12 -16.41 -20.79 -11.37
CA SER A 12 -16.90 -20.52 -10.02
C SER A 12 -15.72 -20.04 -9.18
N LEU A 13 -15.88 -18.89 -8.54
CA LEU A 13 -14.86 -18.28 -7.69
C LEU A 13 -15.48 -18.02 -6.32
N SER A 14 -14.75 -18.37 -5.28
CA SER A 14 -15.05 -17.99 -3.89
C SER A 14 -13.97 -17.03 -3.40
N LEU A 15 -14.37 -16.00 -2.65
CA LEU A 15 -13.47 -14.97 -2.13
C LEU A 15 -13.60 -14.88 -0.63
N GLU A 16 -12.51 -15.12 0.07
CA GLU A 16 -12.39 -14.83 1.50
C GLU A 16 -11.70 -13.47 1.68
N LYS A 17 -12.34 -12.56 2.41
CA LYS A 17 -11.85 -11.19 2.62
C LYS A 17 -11.04 -11.12 3.91
N GLY A 18 -9.73 -10.89 3.77
CA GLY A 18 -8.83 -10.66 4.92
C GLY A 18 -8.53 -9.19 5.24
N LEU A 19 -9.01 -8.24 4.43
CA LEU A 19 -8.74 -6.80 4.60
C LEU A 19 -10.04 -5.99 4.67
N PRO A 20 -10.17 -5.06 5.64
CA PRO A 20 -11.34 -4.19 5.74
C PRO A 20 -11.50 -3.32 4.50
N LEU A 21 -12.75 -3.07 4.10
CA LEU A 21 -13.09 -2.16 3.01
C LEU A 21 -12.77 -0.71 3.40
N GLY A 22 -12.40 0.13 2.43
CA GLY A 22 -12.16 1.56 2.68
C GLY A 22 -11.01 1.89 3.65
N SER A 23 -10.16 0.92 3.98
CA SER A 23 -9.14 1.04 5.04
C SER A 23 -7.85 1.73 4.63
N GLY A 24 -7.61 1.91 3.33
CA GLY A 24 -6.33 2.38 2.78
C GLY A 24 -5.31 1.26 2.53
N LEU A 25 -5.63 0.00 2.83
CA LEU A 25 -4.74 -1.17 2.70
C LEU A 25 -4.83 -1.91 1.34
N GLY A 26 -5.45 -1.32 0.32
CA GLY A 26 -5.56 -1.95 -1.00
C GLY A 26 -6.50 -3.17 -1.06
N SER A 27 -7.58 -3.19 -0.27
CA SER A 27 -8.52 -4.33 -0.20
C SER A 27 -9.16 -4.72 -1.55
N SER A 28 -9.41 -3.76 -2.45
CA SER A 28 -9.90 -4.02 -3.82
C SER A 28 -8.82 -4.69 -4.67
N ALA A 29 -7.64 -4.08 -4.73
CA ALA A 29 -6.47 -4.58 -5.45
C ALA A 29 -6.05 -5.98 -5.00
N ALA A 30 -6.10 -6.28 -3.69
CA ALA A 30 -5.82 -7.62 -3.17
C ALA A 30 -6.80 -8.67 -3.72
N SER A 31 -8.08 -8.31 -3.86
CA SER A 31 -9.10 -9.22 -4.41
C SER A 31 -8.91 -9.42 -5.91
N ALA A 32 -8.60 -8.34 -6.64
CA ALA A 32 -8.29 -8.39 -8.07
C ALA A 32 -7.02 -9.20 -8.35
N ALA A 33 -5.97 -9.02 -7.55
CA ALA A 33 -4.73 -9.78 -7.62
C ALA A 33 -4.96 -11.28 -7.38
N ALA A 34 -5.69 -11.61 -6.30
CA ALA A 34 -6.03 -12.99 -5.98
C ALA A 34 -6.82 -13.67 -7.09
N ALA A 35 -7.83 -12.99 -7.64
CA ALA A 35 -8.62 -13.51 -8.76
C ALA A 35 -7.78 -13.68 -10.04
N ALA A 36 -6.93 -12.71 -10.38
CA ALA A 36 -6.07 -12.77 -11.55
C ALA A 36 -5.09 -13.94 -11.47
N VAL A 37 -4.40 -14.10 -10.33
CA VAL A 37 -3.48 -15.23 -10.10
C VAL A 37 -4.23 -16.55 -10.10
N ALA A 38 -5.34 -16.69 -9.34
CA ALA A 38 -6.09 -17.93 -9.28
C ALA A 38 -6.60 -18.37 -10.67
N VAL A 39 -7.13 -17.44 -11.47
CA VAL A 39 -7.58 -17.75 -12.83
C VAL A 39 -6.40 -18.10 -13.73
N ASN A 40 -5.26 -17.42 -13.63
CA ASN A 40 -4.06 -17.78 -14.40
C ASN A 40 -3.60 -19.20 -14.07
N GLU A 41 -3.51 -19.55 -12.79
CA GLU A 41 -3.12 -20.88 -12.31
C GLU A 41 -4.10 -21.97 -12.78
N LEU A 42 -5.42 -21.71 -12.76
CA LEU A 42 -6.43 -22.64 -13.30
C LEU A 42 -6.23 -22.99 -14.78
N PHE A 43 -5.56 -22.12 -15.53
CA PHE A 43 -5.25 -22.30 -16.95
C PHE A 43 -3.76 -22.51 -17.24
N GLY A 44 -3.00 -22.94 -16.23
CA GLY A 44 -1.62 -23.39 -16.36
C GLY A 44 -0.55 -22.30 -16.23
N GLY A 45 -0.84 -21.20 -15.54
CA GLY A 45 0.17 -20.21 -15.15
C GLY A 45 0.86 -19.53 -16.32
N LYS A 46 0.11 -19.22 -17.39
CA LYS A 46 0.67 -18.76 -18.67
C LYS A 46 1.06 -17.29 -18.70
N LEU A 47 0.45 -16.47 -17.84
CA LEU A 47 0.66 -15.04 -17.82
C LEU A 47 1.83 -14.67 -16.91
N ASP A 48 2.64 -13.73 -17.36
CA ASP A 48 3.68 -13.11 -16.54
C ASP A 48 3.09 -12.09 -15.54
N SER A 49 3.95 -11.57 -14.65
CA SER A 49 3.51 -10.60 -13.63
C SER A 49 2.97 -9.30 -14.22
N ARG A 50 3.48 -8.83 -15.36
CA ARG A 50 2.99 -7.60 -16.00
C ARG A 50 1.61 -7.81 -16.61
N GLU A 51 1.40 -8.94 -17.27
CA GLU A 51 0.10 -9.34 -17.80
C GLU A 51 -0.95 -9.52 -16.71
N LEU A 52 -0.56 -10.09 -15.56
CA LEU A 52 -1.41 -10.19 -14.38
C LEU A 52 -1.76 -8.81 -13.80
N VAL A 53 -0.80 -7.89 -13.73
CA VAL A 53 -1.08 -6.51 -13.32
C VAL A 53 -2.06 -5.84 -14.27
N LEU A 54 -1.87 -5.97 -15.59
CA LEU A 54 -2.81 -5.43 -16.58
C LEU A 54 -4.22 -6.01 -16.40
N ALA A 55 -4.34 -7.33 -16.17
CA ALA A 55 -5.62 -7.97 -15.91
C ALA A 55 -6.32 -7.40 -14.66
N GLY A 56 -5.57 -7.20 -13.57
CA GLY A 56 -6.09 -6.62 -12.33
C GLY A 56 -6.44 -5.14 -12.47
N LEU A 57 -5.64 -4.37 -13.22
CA LEU A 57 -5.82 -2.93 -13.42
C LEU A 57 -7.12 -2.62 -14.18
N GLU A 58 -7.47 -3.42 -15.19
CA GLU A 58 -8.76 -3.33 -15.89
C GLU A 58 -9.96 -3.55 -14.96
N SER A 59 -9.79 -4.35 -13.90
CA SER A 59 -10.80 -4.53 -12.85
C SER A 59 -10.87 -3.30 -11.94
N GLU A 60 -9.72 -2.83 -11.43
CA GLU A 60 -9.64 -1.68 -10.52
C GLU A 60 -10.16 -0.39 -11.17
N ALA A 61 -9.96 -0.24 -12.49
CA ALA A 61 -10.49 0.87 -13.28
C ALA A 61 -12.00 1.09 -13.08
N LYS A 62 -12.76 0.01 -12.89
CA LYS A 62 -14.23 0.05 -12.70
C LYS A 62 -14.65 0.36 -11.26
N VAL A 63 -13.77 0.18 -10.29
CA VAL A 63 -14.06 0.31 -8.86
C VAL A 63 -13.54 1.63 -8.30
N SER A 64 -12.25 1.88 -8.51
CA SER A 64 -11.50 2.97 -7.86
C SER A 64 -10.68 3.80 -8.85
N GLY A 65 -10.79 3.53 -10.15
CA GLY A 65 -10.06 4.21 -11.21
C GLY A 65 -8.73 3.53 -11.55
N TYR A 66 -8.11 3.97 -12.65
CA TYR A 66 -6.95 3.33 -13.26
C TYR A 66 -5.65 3.66 -12.50
N HIS A 67 -5.41 2.98 -11.37
CA HIS A 67 -4.21 3.16 -10.55
C HIS A 67 -3.48 1.82 -10.38
N ALA A 68 -2.21 1.78 -10.80
CA ALA A 68 -1.39 0.58 -10.71
C ALA A 68 -0.69 0.42 -9.34
N ASP A 69 -0.75 1.45 -8.50
CA ASP A 69 0.04 1.60 -7.25
C ASP A 69 -0.30 0.58 -6.17
N ASN A 70 -1.50 0.00 -6.19
CA ASN A 70 -1.91 -1.07 -5.29
C ASN A 70 -1.84 -2.45 -5.97
N ILE A 71 -2.34 -2.56 -7.20
CA ILE A 71 -2.40 -3.85 -7.91
C ILE A 71 -1.01 -4.35 -8.31
N ALA A 72 -0.09 -3.46 -8.67
CA ALA A 72 1.26 -3.84 -9.06
C ALA A 72 2.04 -4.48 -7.89
N PRO A 73 2.20 -3.86 -6.71
CA PRO A 73 2.84 -4.52 -5.59
C PRO A 73 2.04 -5.72 -5.06
N ALA A 74 0.70 -5.72 -5.17
CA ALA A 74 -0.10 -6.89 -4.80
C ALA A 74 0.21 -8.13 -5.66
N ILE A 75 0.53 -7.96 -6.94
CA ILE A 75 0.94 -9.05 -7.84
C ILE A 75 2.44 -9.34 -7.75
N MET A 76 3.28 -8.31 -7.79
CA MET A 76 4.74 -8.46 -7.98
C MET A 76 5.51 -8.63 -6.67
N GLY A 77 4.93 -8.22 -5.55
CA GLY A 77 5.61 -8.15 -4.26
C GLY A 77 6.73 -7.10 -4.19
N GLY A 78 7.10 -6.75 -2.97
CA GLY A 78 8.13 -5.74 -2.69
C GLY A 78 7.64 -4.32 -3.02
N PHE A 79 8.56 -3.49 -3.49
CA PHE A 79 8.28 -2.13 -3.92
C PHE A 79 8.16 -2.07 -5.43
N VAL A 80 7.16 -1.34 -5.93
CA VAL A 80 6.98 -1.13 -7.37
C VAL A 80 6.85 0.37 -7.65
N LEU A 81 7.75 0.88 -8.49
CA LEU A 81 7.71 2.21 -9.06
C LEU A 81 6.95 2.17 -10.40
N ILE A 82 6.03 3.10 -10.59
CA ILE A 82 5.30 3.28 -11.85
C ILE A 82 5.97 4.43 -12.59
N ARG A 83 6.75 4.11 -13.64
CA ARG A 83 7.44 5.12 -14.45
C ARG A 83 6.49 5.84 -15.41
N SER A 84 5.56 5.08 -15.99
CA SER A 84 4.59 5.57 -16.96
C SER A 84 3.30 4.74 -16.89
N TYR A 85 2.17 5.37 -17.22
CA TYR A 85 0.89 4.69 -17.43
C TYR A 85 0.59 4.43 -18.91
N ASP A 86 1.20 5.19 -19.82
CA ASP A 86 1.01 5.06 -21.27
C ASP A 86 2.34 5.27 -22.02
N PRO A 87 3.02 4.18 -22.47
CA PRO A 87 2.71 2.78 -22.14
C PRO A 87 2.91 2.49 -20.65
N LEU A 88 2.22 1.48 -20.10
CA LEU A 88 2.39 1.08 -18.70
C LEU A 88 3.80 0.53 -18.48
N GLU A 89 4.58 1.19 -17.63
CA GLU A 89 5.94 0.81 -17.30
C GLU A 89 6.13 0.72 -15.78
N LEU A 90 6.39 -0.52 -15.34
CA LEU A 90 6.56 -0.89 -13.94
C LEU A 90 8.00 -1.32 -13.68
N MET A 91 8.55 -0.80 -12.59
CA MET A 91 9.90 -1.11 -12.12
C MET A 91 9.82 -1.65 -10.71
N ARG A 92 10.12 -2.93 -10.54
CA ARG A 92 10.25 -3.53 -9.21
C ARG A 92 11.57 -3.07 -8.60
N LEU A 93 11.52 -2.52 -7.40
CA LEU A 93 12.70 -2.10 -6.64
C LEU A 93 13.05 -3.20 -5.64
N GLU A 94 14.30 -3.66 -5.68
CA GLU A 94 14.79 -4.71 -4.79
C GLU A 94 15.30 -4.08 -3.50
N PHE A 95 14.62 -4.37 -2.39
CA PHE A 95 15.14 -4.10 -1.06
C PHE A 95 16.15 -5.21 -0.69
N PRO A 96 17.33 -4.92 -0.10
CA PRO A 96 18.34 -5.93 0.21
C PRO A 96 17.77 -7.14 0.98
N ALA A 97 18.09 -8.36 0.54
CA ALA A 97 17.48 -9.59 1.04
C ALA A 97 17.94 -9.98 2.46
N ASP A 98 19.13 -9.54 2.85
CA ASP A 98 19.74 -9.69 4.17
C ASP A 98 19.18 -8.72 5.20
N LYS A 99 18.40 -7.72 4.76
CA LYS A 99 17.76 -6.74 5.64
C LYS A 99 16.28 -7.04 5.85
N GLU A 100 15.84 -6.80 7.07
CA GLU A 100 14.44 -6.82 7.43
C GLU A 100 13.84 -5.41 7.38
N LEU A 101 12.61 -5.32 6.87
CA LEU A 101 11.81 -4.11 6.92
C LEU A 101 10.45 -4.45 7.50
N LEU A 102 10.12 -3.81 8.62
CA LEU A 102 8.87 -3.95 9.32
C LEU A 102 8.05 -2.66 9.20
N PHE A 103 6.75 -2.86 9.02
CA PHE A 103 5.74 -1.82 9.02
C PHE A 103 4.80 -2.03 10.20
N VAL A 104 4.51 -0.95 10.91
CA VAL A 104 3.41 -0.91 11.87
C VAL A 104 2.22 -0.28 11.17
N LEU A 105 1.14 -1.05 11.03
CA LEU A 105 -0.12 -0.62 10.44
C LEU A 105 -1.13 -0.42 11.57
N VAL A 106 -1.69 0.78 11.71
CA VAL A 106 -2.74 1.05 12.69
C VAL A 106 -3.99 1.54 11.98
N SER A 107 -5.02 0.70 11.98
CA SER A 107 -6.29 0.93 11.29
C SER A 107 -7.36 1.34 12.31
N PRO A 108 -7.84 2.59 12.28
CA PRO A 108 -8.94 3.01 13.13
C PRO A 108 -10.29 2.52 12.62
N GLU A 109 -11.28 2.40 13.51
CA GLU A 109 -12.70 2.19 13.22
C GLU A 109 -13.32 3.48 12.65
N PHE A 110 -12.82 3.87 11.49
CA PHE A 110 -13.28 5.05 10.76
C PHE A 110 -13.25 4.71 9.28
N GLU A 111 -14.26 5.13 8.54
CA GLU A 111 -14.27 5.00 7.09
C GLU A 111 -14.15 6.40 6.47
N ALA A 112 -13.07 6.61 5.72
CA ALA A 112 -12.85 7.82 4.96
C ALA A 112 -13.26 7.56 3.50
N PRO A 113 -14.36 8.13 2.99
CA PRO A 113 -14.75 7.89 1.60
C PRO A 113 -13.65 8.31 0.64
N THR A 114 -13.14 7.38 -0.18
CA THR A 114 -12.02 7.63 -1.13
C THR A 114 -12.27 8.84 -2.01
N LYS A 115 -13.53 9.06 -2.42
CA LYS A 115 -13.94 10.23 -3.21
C LYS A 115 -13.69 11.54 -2.46
N LYS A 116 -13.97 11.61 -1.16
CA LYS A 116 -13.73 12.79 -0.31
C LYS A 116 -12.22 13.02 -0.12
N MET A 117 -11.46 11.96 0.15
CA MET A 117 -9.99 12.04 0.32
C MET A 117 -9.25 12.48 -0.95
N ARG A 118 -9.81 12.18 -2.13
CA ARG A 118 -9.30 12.66 -3.42
C ARG A 118 -9.74 14.08 -3.73
N ALA A 119 -11.00 14.42 -3.47
CA ALA A 119 -11.52 15.77 -3.70
C ALA A 119 -10.85 16.85 -2.83
N ALA A 120 -10.24 16.45 -1.70
CA ALA A 120 -9.51 17.36 -0.83
C ALA A 120 -8.14 17.78 -1.39
N LEU A 121 -7.64 17.13 -2.44
CA LEU A 121 -6.34 17.44 -3.02
C LEU A 121 -6.42 18.71 -3.88
N PRO A 122 -5.42 19.60 -3.81
CA PRO A 122 -5.42 20.83 -4.56
C PRO A 122 -5.20 20.54 -6.05
N LEU A 123 -5.81 21.35 -6.91
CA LEU A 123 -5.58 21.29 -8.36
C LEU A 123 -4.21 21.85 -8.75
N GLU A 124 -3.65 22.74 -7.92
CA GLU A 124 -2.37 23.40 -8.14
C GLU A 124 -1.48 23.24 -6.92
N ILE A 125 -0.17 23.13 -7.15
CA ILE A 125 0.84 23.02 -6.10
C ILE A 125 1.91 24.09 -6.28
N ALA A 126 2.44 24.59 -5.17
CA ALA A 126 3.55 25.53 -5.21
C ALA A 126 4.83 24.83 -5.69
N MET A 127 5.61 25.50 -6.54
CA MET A 127 6.88 24.96 -7.06
C MET A 127 7.83 24.47 -5.94
N PRO A 128 7.99 25.16 -4.79
CA PRO A 128 8.82 24.64 -3.70
C PRO A 128 8.34 23.30 -3.14
N HIS A 129 7.03 23.05 -3.09
CA HIS A 129 6.48 21.75 -2.68
C HIS A 129 6.72 20.68 -3.74
N HIS A 130 6.58 21.03 -5.03
CA HIS A 130 6.89 20.13 -6.13
C HIS A 130 8.36 19.67 -6.08
N VAL A 131 9.30 20.63 -6.02
CA VAL A 131 10.75 20.34 -5.94
C VAL A 131 11.07 19.49 -4.72
N TRP A 132 10.50 19.82 -3.56
CA TRP A 132 10.67 19.05 -2.34
C TRP A 132 10.18 17.61 -2.49
N ASN A 133 8.93 17.40 -2.93
CA ASN A 133 8.37 16.06 -3.09
C ASN A 133 9.14 15.21 -4.12
N CYS A 134 9.63 15.82 -5.21
CA CYS A 134 10.49 15.13 -6.17
C CYS A 134 11.81 14.67 -5.52
N SER A 135 12.44 15.52 -4.70
CA SER A 135 13.62 15.15 -3.92
C SER A 135 13.33 13.98 -2.97
N GLN A 136 12.22 14.03 -2.23
CA GLN A 136 11.86 12.98 -1.28
C GLN A 136 11.51 11.67 -1.97
N ALA A 137 10.88 11.71 -3.16
CA ALA A 137 10.63 10.52 -3.96
C ALA A 137 11.96 9.86 -4.43
N GLY A 138 12.93 10.66 -4.89
CA GLY A 138 14.26 10.16 -5.23
C GLY A 138 14.99 9.57 -4.02
N ALA A 139 14.92 10.24 -2.87
CA ALA A 139 15.48 9.75 -1.62
C ALA A 139 14.84 8.43 -1.16
N LEU A 140 13.52 8.28 -1.34
CA LEU A 140 12.79 7.05 -1.02
C LEU A 140 13.30 5.88 -1.88
N VAL A 141 13.43 6.07 -3.19
CA VAL A 141 13.97 5.05 -4.10
C VAL A 141 15.40 4.68 -3.71
N ALA A 142 16.28 5.66 -3.48
CA ALA A 142 17.65 5.41 -3.07
C ALA A 142 17.73 4.64 -1.75
N SER A 143 16.89 5.01 -0.77
CA SER A 143 16.84 4.36 0.54
C SER A 143 16.33 2.93 0.45
N ILE A 144 15.32 2.66 -0.40
CA ILE A 144 14.83 1.30 -0.66
C ILE A 144 15.95 0.43 -1.23
N LEU A 145 16.64 0.91 -2.27
CA LEU A 145 17.70 0.14 -2.95
C LEU A 145 18.94 -0.06 -2.05
N GLY A 146 19.27 0.91 -1.20
CA GLY A 146 20.36 0.79 -0.22
C GLY A 146 19.97 0.04 1.07
N GLY A 147 18.69 -0.24 1.27
CA GLY A 147 18.14 -0.76 2.51
C GLY A 147 18.39 0.15 3.72
N ASP A 148 18.32 1.47 3.52
CA ASP A 148 18.39 2.46 4.59
C ASP A 148 16.99 2.68 5.18
N LEU A 149 16.71 2.00 6.31
CA LEU A 149 15.42 2.10 7.00
C LEU A 149 15.12 3.52 7.50
N ALA A 150 16.16 4.21 7.99
CA ALA A 150 16.03 5.56 8.52
C ALA A 150 15.78 6.58 7.39
N GLY A 151 16.51 6.45 6.28
CA GLY A 151 16.30 7.24 5.06
C GLY A 151 14.92 7.03 4.45
N LEU A 152 14.48 5.77 4.36
CA LEU A 152 13.14 5.39 3.88
C LEU A 152 12.08 6.03 4.76
N GLY A 153 12.19 5.86 6.08
CA GLY A 153 11.37 6.50 7.12
C GLY A 153 11.23 8.02 6.94
N LYS A 154 12.35 8.73 6.86
CA LYS A 154 12.34 10.18 6.71
C LYS A 154 11.69 10.61 5.40
N ALA A 155 12.02 9.95 4.29
CA ALA A 155 11.48 10.28 2.98
C ALA A 155 9.96 10.09 2.92
N LEU A 156 9.45 8.96 3.43
CA LEU A 156 8.02 8.65 3.42
C LEU A 156 7.19 9.65 4.27
N SER A 157 7.76 10.18 5.35
CA SER A 157 7.08 11.14 6.24
C SER A 157 7.09 12.58 5.77
N SER A 158 7.75 12.87 4.64
CA SER A 158 8.07 14.23 4.23
C SER A 158 7.14 14.81 3.17
N ASP A 159 6.00 14.20 2.90
CA ASP A 159 5.06 14.73 1.90
C ASP A 159 4.48 16.10 2.31
N LYS A 160 4.63 17.10 1.42
CA LYS A 160 4.09 18.46 1.60
C LYS A 160 2.85 18.76 0.77
N ILE A 161 2.35 17.78 0.00
CA ILE A 161 1.27 17.98 -0.96
C ILE A 161 0.01 17.23 -0.52
N VAL A 162 0.09 15.91 -0.32
CA VAL A 162 -1.10 15.05 -0.15
C VAL A 162 -1.44 14.87 1.33
N GLU A 163 -0.49 14.46 2.15
CA GLU A 163 -0.66 14.20 3.57
C GLU A 163 -1.23 15.41 4.33
N PRO A 164 -0.73 16.66 4.15
CA PRO A 164 -1.27 17.82 4.86
C PRO A 164 -2.73 18.15 4.53
N LYS A 165 -3.27 17.60 3.43
CA LYS A 165 -4.67 17.77 3.03
C LYS A 165 -5.55 16.61 3.47
N ARG A 166 -4.98 15.41 3.61
CA ARG A 166 -5.69 14.19 4.04
C ARG A 166 -5.67 13.98 5.54
N ALA A 167 -4.57 14.28 6.22
CA ALA A 167 -4.43 14.04 7.67
C ALA A 167 -5.53 14.73 8.49
N PRO A 168 -5.93 15.99 8.21
CA PRO A 168 -7.01 16.64 8.95
C PRO A 168 -8.40 15.99 8.76
N LEU A 169 -8.58 15.15 7.73
CA LEU A 169 -9.82 14.42 7.47
C LEU A 169 -9.93 13.12 8.26
N ILE A 170 -8.86 12.71 8.94
CA ILE A 170 -8.76 11.49 9.73
C ILE A 170 -8.56 11.91 11.20
N PRO A 171 -9.57 11.76 12.07
CA PRO A 171 -9.46 12.19 13.46
C PRO A 171 -8.23 11.60 14.16
N GLY A 172 -7.41 12.48 14.76
CA GLY A 172 -6.21 12.10 15.52
C GLY A 172 -4.97 11.75 14.69
N MET A 173 -5.01 11.78 13.34
CA MET A 173 -3.89 11.33 12.50
C MET A 173 -2.56 12.07 12.75
N GLU A 174 -2.60 13.38 12.97
CA GLU A 174 -1.38 14.16 13.29
C GLU A 174 -0.75 13.72 14.62
N GLY A 175 -1.59 13.49 15.64
CA GLY A 175 -1.20 12.94 16.92
C GLY A 175 -0.57 11.55 16.82
N VAL A 176 -1.18 10.68 16.01
CA VAL A 176 -0.68 9.34 15.74
C VAL A 176 0.69 9.38 15.08
N LYS A 177 0.87 10.23 14.07
CA LYS A 177 2.18 10.42 13.42
C LYS A 177 3.23 10.90 14.43
N LYS A 178 2.89 11.86 15.29
CA LYS A 178 3.77 12.34 16.34
C LYS A 178 4.14 11.23 17.33
N ALA A 179 3.14 10.49 17.82
CA ALA A 179 3.33 9.40 18.78
C ALA A 179 4.21 8.28 18.20
N ALA A 180 4.05 7.95 16.92
CA ALA A 180 4.89 6.96 16.25
C ALA A 180 6.37 7.39 16.23
N LEU A 181 6.64 8.65 15.86
CA LEU A 181 8.00 9.19 15.81
C LEU A 181 8.63 9.28 17.21
N GLU A 182 7.88 9.73 18.22
CA GLU A 182 8.33 9.78 19.62
C GLU A 182 8.63 8.39 20.20
N ALA A 183 7.92 7.36 19.75
CA ALA A 183 8.14 5.96 20.12
C ALA A 183 9.36 5.32 19.39
N GLY A 184 9.96 6.03 18.44
CA GLY A 184 11.16 5.60 17.73
C GLY A 184 10.91 5.00 16.34
N ALA A 185 9.76 5.26 15.71
CA ALA A 185 9.59 4.97 14.30
C ALA A 185 10.51 5.87 13.45
N PHE A 186 11.10 5.32 12.39
CA PHE A 186 11.91 6.09 11.45
C PHE A 186 11.07 7.05 10.59
N GLY A 187 9.80 6.72 10.43
CA GLY A 187 8.82 7.51 9.69
C GLY A 187 7.41 6.98 9.92
N CYS A 188 6.42 7.86 9.78
CA CYS A 188 5.00 7.54 9.74
C CYS A 188 4.29 8.40 8.68
N THR A 189 3.31 7.83 7.98
CA THR A 189 2.42 8.52 7.03
C THR A 189 1.07 7.79 6.92
N ILE A 190 0.19 8.27 6.07
CA ILE A 190 -1.11 7.66 5.75
C ILE A 190 -0.90 6.53 4.72
N SER A 191 -1.47 5.36 4.98
CA SER A 191 -1.49 4.26 4.02
C SER A 191 -2.54 4.50 2.93
N GLY A 192 -2.10 4.67 1.69
CA GLY A 192 -2.97 4.92 0.54
C GLY A 192 -3.82 6.18 0.71
N ALA A 193 -5.15 6.03 0.65
CA ALA A 193 -6.09 7.12 0.90
C ALA A 193 -6.42 7.31 2.40
N GLY A 194 -5.91 6.44 3.27
CA GLY A 194 -6.31 6.34 4.67
C GLY A 194 -7.58 5.51 4.90
N PRO A 195 -8.02 5.37 6.15
CA PRO A 195 -7.50 6.07 7.33
C PRO A 195 -6.37 5.35 8.09
N THR A 196 -5.93 4.20 7.61
CA THR A 196 -4.80 3.48 8.24
C THR A 196 -3.53 4.34 8.23
N ALA A 197 -2.85 4.41 9.37
CA ALA A 197 -1.50 4.95 9.48
C ALA A 197 -0.47 3.82 9.29
N VAL A 198 0.63 4.12 8.62
CA VAL A 198 1.77 3.21 8.45
C VAL A 198 3.04 3.85 8.98
N ALA A 199 3.76 3.13 9.83
CA ALA A 199 5.07 3.54 10.34
C ALA A 199 6.15 2.51 9.99
N VAL A 200 7.38 2.99 9.83
CA VAL A 200 8.56 2.15 9.53
C VAL A 200 9.40 2.01 10.78
N VAL A 201 9.74 0.77 11.12
CA VAL A 201 10.47 0.41 12.34
C VAL A 201 11.53 -0.66 12.04
N GLU A 202 12.45 -0.81 12.97
CA GLU A 202 13.40 -1.93 13.02
C GLU A 202 13.11 -2.76 14.27
N GLY A 203 12.94 -4.06 14.10
CA GLY A 203 12.64 -5.02 15.17
C GLY A 203 11.16 -5.08 15.57
N GLU A 204 10.69 -6.28 15.89
CA GLU A 204 9.28 -6.52 16.27
C GLU A 204 8.92 -5.85 17.60
N GLU A 205 9.79 -5.91 18.61
CA GLU A 205 9.57 -5.27 19.93
C GLU A 205 9.32 -3.76 19.79
N ARG A 206 10.13 -3.08 18.97
CA ARG A 206 9.93 -1.66 18.66
C ARG A 206 8.61 -1.45 17.92
N GLY A 207 8.28 -2.33 16.98
CA GLY A 207 7.03 -2.29 16.26
C GLY A 207 5.79 -2.41 17.14
N GLU A 208 5.83 -3.29 18.14
CA GLU A 208 4.76 -3.46 19.12
C GLU A 208 4.57 -2.21 19.99
N GLU A 209 5.67 -1.64 20.51
CA GLU A 209 5.60 -0.41 21.31
C GLU A 209 5.09 0.77 20.47
N VAL A 210 5.61 0.95 19.25
CA VAL A 210 5.12 1.99 18.31
C VAL A 210 3.64 1.79 18.01
N GLY A 211 3.21 0.56 17.74
CA GLY A 211 1.80 0.23 17.48
C GLY A 211 0.90 0.58 18.66
N LYS A 212 1.32 0.25 19.88
CA LYS A 212 0.59 0.60 21.11
C LYS A 212 0.44 2.12 21.25
N ARG A 213 1.51 2.89 21.06
CA ARG A 213 1.47 4.36 21.15
C ARG A 213 0.57 4.99 20.09
N MET A 214 0.59 4.46 18.88
CA MET A 214 -0.29 4.89 17.80
C MET A 214 -1.77 4.61 18.11
N VAL A 215 -2.09 3.44 18.66
CA VAL A 215 -3.46 3.09 19.10
C VAL A 215 -3.94 4.02 20.21
N GLU A 216 -3.10 4.26 21.22
CA GLU A 216 -3.40 5.21 22.30
C GLU A 216 -3.63 6.62 21.77
N ALA A 217 -2.86 7.07 20.78
CA ALA A 217 -3.02 8.37 20.14
C ALA A 217 -4.34 8.48 19.36
N PHE A 218 -4.73 7.46 18.59
CA PHE A 218 -6.04 7.44 17.92
C PHE A 218 -7.20 7.53 18.93
N ARG A 219 -7.11 6.79 20.05
CA ARG A 219 -8.13 6.86 21.10
C ARG A 219 -8.17 8.23 21.76
N ARG A 220 -7.02 8.78 22.14
CA ARG A 220 -6.91 10.06 22.88
C ARG A 220 -7.29 11.27 22.03
N GLU A 221 -6.83 11.33 20.79
CA GLU A 221 -6.91 12.53 19.95
C GLU A 221 -8.01 12.44 18.88
N GLY A 222 -8.32 11.22 18.43
CA GLY A 222 -9.36 10.96 17.45
C GLY A 222 -10.67 10.46 18.04
N ASN A 223 -10.68 9.98 19.30
CA ASN A 223 -11.78 9.21 19.89
C ASN A 223 -12.18 8.00 19.02
N LEU A 224 -11.17 7.31 18.46
CA LEU A 224 -11.34 6.15 17.60
C LEU A 224 -10.67 4.92 18.23
N GLU A 225 -11.41 3.82 18.29
CA GLU A 225 -10.81 2.51 18.49
C GLU A 225 -10.00 2.12 17.26
N SER A 226 -8.92 1.37 17.45
CA SER A 226 -8.02 1.00 16.36
C SER A 226 -7.27 -0.29 16.64
N VAL A 227 -6.87 -0.97 15.57
CA VAL A 227 -6.10 -2.22 15.65
C VAL A 227 -4.72 -2.00 15.04
N ALA A 228 -3.69 -2.39 15.78
CA ALA A 228 -2.31 -2.38 15.32
C ALA A 228 -1.88 -3.76 14.80
N MET A 229 -1.06 -3.76 13.75
CA MET A 229 -0.42 -4.95 13.19
C MET A 229 1.03 -4.63 12.81
N VAL A 230 1.97 -5.48 13.25
CA VAL A 230 3.35 -5.45 12.75
C VAL A 230 3.46 -6.42 11.59
N LYS A 231 3.93 -5.96 10.44
CA LYS A 231 4.04 -6.76 9.21
C LYS A 231 5.39 -6.54 8.53
N ARG A 232 5.99 -7.63 8.06
CA ARG A 232 7.17 -7.59 7.20
C ARG A 232 6.78 -7.21 5.77
N LEU A 233 7.71 -6.59 5.04
CA LEU A 233 7.61 -6.44 3.59
C LEU A 233 7.33 -7.80 2.92
N ASP A 234 6.17 -7.94 2.28
CA ASP A 234 5.89 -9.10 1.42
C ASP A 234 6.69 -8.96 0.12
N ARG A 235 7.60 -9.91 -0.14
CA ARG A 235 8.50 -9.92 -1.31
C ARG A 235 7.99 -10.81 -2.45
N ILE A 236 6.84 -11.45 -2.29
CA ILE A 236 6.32 -12.43 -3.24
C ILE A 236 5.10 -11.87 -3.97
N GLY A 237 4.24 -11.16 -3.24
CA GLY A 237 2.92 -10.77 -3.74
C GLY A 237 1.96 -11.95 -3.78
N ALA A 238 0.94 -11.84 -4.63
CA ALA A 238 -0.09 -12.85 -4.82
C ALA A 238 0.51 -14.14 -5.37
N ARG A 239 0.12 -15.27 -4.76
CA ARG A 239 0.70 -16.59 -5.03
C ARG A 239 -0.32 -17.69 -4.81
N LEU A 240 -0.10 -18.82 -5.46
CA LEU A 240 -0.85 -20.04 -5.21
C LEU A 240 -0.54 -20.55 -3.80
N VAL A 241 -1.57 -20.72 -2.96
CA VAL A 241 -1.42 -21.22 -1.57
C VAL A 241 -1.56 -22.75 -1.53
N SER A 242 -2.49 -23.30 -2.29
CA SER A 242 -2.68 -24.74 -2.47
C SER A 242 -3.39 -25.01 -3.78
N SER A 243 -3.19 -26.20 -4.34
CA SER A 243 -3.97 -26.72 -5.45
C SER A 243 -4.46 -28.11 -5.11
N VAL A 244 -5.68 -28.43 -5.53
CA VAL A 244 -6.16 -29.83 -5.55
C VAL A 244 -5.70 -30.39 -6.89
N ALA A 245 -4.91 -31.47 -6.86
CA ALA A 245 -4.55 -32.18 -8.08
C ALA A 245 -5.83 -32.61 -8.79
N ARG A 246 -5.95 -32.25 -10.08
CA ARG A 246 -7.06 -32.67 -10.94
C ARG A 246 -6.90 -34.12 -11.37
#